data_AF-A0A3M1ZXM0-F1
#
_entry.id   AF-A0A3M1ZXM0-F1
#
_cell.length_a   1.000
_cell.length_b   1.000
_cell.length_c   1.000
_cell.angle_alpha   90.00
_cell.angle_beta   90.00
_cell.angle_gamma   90.00
#
_symmetry.space_group_name_H-M   'P 1'
#
loop_
_entity.id
_entity.type
_entity.pdbx_description
1 polymer ?
#
loop_
_entity_poly.entity_id
_entity_poly.type
_entity_poly.pdbx_seq_one_letter_code
_entity_poly.pdbx_strand_id
1 'polypeptide(L)'
;MNESQVASFYPEPNENLPESSEVSLPRLGKAIESLFTLEELETLCFNLDIKYENIPGETLARKARELVNYFQRRHRLNVLLQALYDERPNYDWQAIRRGPDDPPSVGPDDSAILLSPKADQTSSIIAGKSFTALIRLMREPTVNSAVATFRADFETTSRQISLMNEYKLLHDFFQKLETIYLMLTNEANRLATDESAWDSIELHEAELQSQINDIIRETRQMSLEKSENQWVSQLEKVRDTIHQAVNNLEYDGLKQGLFQLTRILNRQPTRINAQLVAIARVLKLATLEKAIHTICESLTSAGIELKLVAQIEEGMGALSGLESRLNSLVHEHDRWQSIDDELRRVEGVLGESVDDLRFAWEDIYPMTLALCNKQEEWASQIKESCDGLSDALNKTDEKGPVVVRRYFRQYRTRVNHRFRRVDTELLALCLNLQKVGESLDLLLRSLG
;
A
#
# COMPACT_ATOMS: atom_id res chain seq x y z
N MET A 1 23.37 40.89 1.87
CA MET A 1 23.96 40.39 0.61
C MET A 1 22.93 40.61 -0.50
N ASN A 2 23.33 41.05 -1.69
CA ASN A 2 22.41 41.39 -2.79
C ASN A 2 21.81 40.12 -3.44
N GLU A 3 20.55 40.20 -3.87
CA GLU A 3 19.75 39.12 -4.51
C GLU A 3 20.49 38.41 -5.67
N SER A 4 21.39 39.09 -6.38
CA SER A 4 22.14 38.50 -7.51
C SER A 4 23.38 37.68 -7.11
N GLN A 5 23.87 37.76 -5.87
CA GLN A 5 24.95 36.88 -5.37
C GLN A 5 24.41 35.60 -4.70
N VAL A 6 23.15 35.63 -4.33
CA VAL A 6 22.37 34.55 -3.72
C VAL A 6 22.06 33.54 -4.84
N ALA A 7 21.51 33.97 -5.98
CA ALA A 7 21.12 33.10 -7.11
C ALA A 7 22.23 32.28 -7.82
N SER A 8 23.52 32.51 -7.53
CA SER A 8 24.65 31.87 -8.24
C SER A 8 25.24 30.64 -7.52
N PHE A 9 24.74 30.27 -6.34
CA PHE A 9 25.42 29.32 -5.43
C PHE A 9 24.54 28.18 -4.89
N TYR A 10 23.30 28.05 -5.37
CA TYR A 10 22.38 26.98 -4.94
C TYR A 10 22.41 25.79 -5.90
N PRO A 11 22.48 24.55 -5.43
CA PRO A 11 21.92 23.47 -6.21
C PRO A 11 20.40 23.63 -6.13
N GLU A 12 19.80 23.97 -7.26
CA GLU A 12 18.43 23.56 -7.60
C GLU A 12 18.22 22.07 -7.22
N PRO A 13 16.98 21.58 -6.99
CA PRO A 13 16.72 20.13 -7.04
C PRO A 13 17.45 19.62 -8.27
N ASN A 14 18.43 18.73 -8.06
CA ASN A 14 19.53 18.51 -9.00
C ASN A 14 18.98 18.45 -10.43
N GLU A 15 19.13 19.53 -11.20
CA GLU A 15 18.45 19.69 -12.51
C GLU A 15 18.85 18.59 -13.50
N ASN A 16 19.86 17.79 -13.15
CA ASN A 16 20.34 16.62 -13.88
C ASN A 16 19.57 15.31 -13.60
N LEU A 17 18.73 15.25 -12.55
CA LEU A 17 17.87 14.11 -12.28
C LEU A 17 16.45 14.35 -12.83
N PRO A 18 15.89 13.42 -13.62
CA PRO A 18 14.49 13.47 -14.02
C PRO A 18 13.58 13.11 -12.83
N GLU A 19 12.35 13.65 -12.82
CA GLU A 19 11.34 13.21 -11.86
C GLU A 19 10.97 11.74 -12.11
N SER A 20 10.59 11.00 -11.06
CA SER A 20 10.14 9.61 -11.18
C SER A 20 9.04 9.42 -12.24
N SER A 21 8.12 10.38 -12.38
CA SER A 21 7.07 10.44 -13.39
C SER A 21 7.54 10.74 -14.81
N GLU A 22 8.84 10.92 -15.04
CA GLU A 22 9.46 11.10 -16.36
C GLU A 22 10.44 9.96 -16.71
N VAL A 23 10.78 9.10 -15.76
CA VAL A 23 11.79 8.04 -15.93
C VAL A 23 11.26 6.86 -16.73
N SER A 24 12.10 6.31 -17.61
CA SER A 24 11.87 5.05 -18.30
C SER A 24 12.51 3.91 -17.51
N LEU A 25 11.70 3.06 -16.86
CA LEU A 25 12.19 1.94 -16.04
C LEU A 25 13.14 1.00 -16.80
N PRO A 26 12.89 0.63 -18.07
CA PRO A 26 13.83 -0.18 -18.84
C PRO A 26 15.16 0.51 -19.09
N ARG A 27 15.18 1.84 -19.32
CA ARG A 27 16.42 2.60 -19.52
C ARG A 27 17.19 2.74 -18.22
N LEU A 28 16.50 2.99 -17.11
CA LEU A 28 17.12 3.02 -15.78
C LEU A 28 17.76 1.66 -15.45
N GLY A 29 17.05 0.55 -15.68
CA GLY A 29 17.62 -0.79 -15.48
C GLY A 29 18.87 -1.05 -16.33
N LYS A 30 18.88 -0.62 -17.59
CA LYS A 30 20.06 -0.70 -18.46
C LYS A 30 21.20 0.21 -18.00
N ALA A 31 20.89 1.40 -17.51
CA ALA A 31 21.90 2.31 -16.97
C ALA A 31 22.61 1.67 -15.78
N ILE A 32 21.85 1.12 -14.82
CA ILE A 32 22.39 0.39 -13.67
C ILE A 32 23.25 -0.80 -14.13
N GLU A 33 22.74 -1.62 -15.07
CA GLU A 33 23.50 -2.75 -15.64
C GLU A 33 24.83 -2.32 -16.28
N SER A 34 24.88 -1.14 -16.90
CA SER A 34 26.09 -0.64 -17.57
C SER A 34 27.11 0.03 -16.64
N LEU A 35 26.66 0.52 -15.47
CA LEU A 35 27.45 1.39 -14.58
C LEU A 35 27.95 0.71 -13.30
N PHE A 36 27.36 -0.45 -12.96
CA PHE A 36 27.61 -1.16 -11.72
C PHE A 36 28.03 -2.59 -11.98
N THR A 37 28.86 -3.13 -11.10
CA THR A 37 29.09 -4.57 -10.94
C THR A 37 28.10 -5.17 -9.93
N LEU A 38 28.08 -6.50 -9.79
CA LEU A 38 27.22 -7.16 -8.79
C LEU A 38 27.59 -6.75 -7.35
N GLU A 39 28.88 -6.60 -7.05
CA GLU A 39 29.37 -6.20 -5.72
C GLU A 39 29.03 -4.74 -5.39
N GLU A 40 29.14 -3.84 -6.38
CA GLU A 40 28.70 -2.46 -6.21
C GLU A 40 27.18 -2.36 -6.05
N LEU A 41 26.42 -3.19 -6.77
CA LEU A 41 24.96 -3.26 -6.62
C LEU A 41 24.54 -3.79 -5.24
N GLU A 42 25.27 -4.77 -4.71
CA GLU A 42 25.08 -5.28 -3.34
C GLU A 42 25.36 -4.20 -2.30
N THR A 43 26.45 -3.45 -2.47
CA THR A 43 26.78 -2.29 -1.62
C THR A 43 25.71 -1.21 -1.69
N LEU A 44 25.22 -0.90 -2.89
CA LEU A 44 24.11 0.04 -3.08
C LEU A 44 22.84 -0.44 -2.35
N CYS A 45 22.52 -1.73 -2.43
CA CYS A 45 21.37 -2.30 -1.71
C CYS A 45 21.55 -2.18 -0.20
N PHE A 46 22.74 -2.46 0.33
CA PHE A 46 23.06 -2.27 1.75
C PHE A 46 22.85 -0.81 2.19
N ASN A 47 23.34 0.15 1.41
CA ASN A 47 23.16 1.59 1.65
C ASN A 47 21.70 2.06 1.54
N LEU A 48 20.84 1.26 0.92
CA LEU A 48 19.40 1.50 0.78
C LEU A 48 18.57 0.72 1.82
N ASP A 49 19.21 0.01 2.75
CA ASP A 49 18.60 -0.92 3.72
C ASP A 49 17.76 -2.02 3.03
N ILE A 50 18.28 -2.54 1.91
CA ILE A 50 17.67 -3.61 1.12
C ILE A 50 18.54 -4.87 1.22
N LYS A 51 17.91 -6.00 1.54
CA LYS A 51 18.57 -7.31 1.51
C LYS A 51 18.78 -7.74 0.06
N TYR A 52 20.03 -7.69 -0.38
CA TYR A 52 20.40 -7.99 -1.76
C TYR A 52 20.00 -9.40 -2.21
N GLU A 53 20.04 -10.37 -1.30
CA GLU A 53 19.66 -11.76 -1.51
C GLU A 53 18.17 -11.92 -1.83
N ASN A 54 17.34 -10.98 -1.37
CA ASN A 54 15.92 -11.01 -1.62
C ASN A 54 15.57 -10.48 -3.01
N ILE A 55 16.45 -9.70 -3.66
CA ILE A 55 16.22 -9.17 -5.01
C ILE A 55 16.36 -10.33 -6.03
N PRO A 56 15.28 -10.70 -6.73
CA PRO A 56 15.30 -11.86 -7.60
C PRO A 56 16.24 -11.69 -8.80
N GLY A 57 16.77 -12.81 -9.27
CA GLY A 57 17.69 -12.87 -10.42
C GLY A 57 19.14 -13.15 -10.03
N GLU A 58 19.82 -13.92 -10.88
CA GLU A 58 21.23 -14.31 -10.69
C GLU A 58 22.20 -13.46 -11.53
N THR A 59 21.67 -12.76 -12.54
CA THR A 59 22.47 -11.88 -13.41
C THR A 59 22.30 -10.43 -13.01
N LEU A 60 23.33 -9.62 -13.29
CA LEU A 60 23.30 -8.17 -13.05
C LEU A 60 22.09 -7.51 -13.73
N ALA A 61 21.84 -7.84 -15.00
CA ALA A 61 20.69 -7.34 -15.75
C ALA A 61 19.34 -7.63 -15.09
N ARG A 62 19.18 -8.84 -14.54
CA ARG A 62 17.95 -9.24 -13.83
C ARG A 62 17.85 -8.51 -12.49
N LYS A 63 18.90 -8.48 -11.69
CA LYS A 63 18.88 -7.77 -10.40
C LYS A 63 18.69 -6.26 -10.54
N ALA A 64 19.31 -5.63 -11.55
CA ALA A 64 19.10 -4.22 -11.85
C ALA A 64 17.63 -3.92 -12.17
N ARG A 65 17.00 -4.73 -13.03
CA ARG A 65 15.58 -4.59 -13.35
C ARG A 65 14.70 -4.81 -12.13
N GLU A 66 14.98 -5.83 -11.33
CA GLU A 66 14.19 -6.15 -10.14
C GLU A 66 14.37 -5.11 -9.03
N LEU A 67 15.53 -4.48 -8.92
CA LEU A 67 15.75 -3.33 -8.04
C LEU A 67 14.92 -2.12 -8.47
N VAL A 68 14.89 -1.81 -9.76
CA VAL A 68 14.04 -0.74 -10.29
C VAL A 68 12.57 -1.03 -10.02
N ASN A 69 12.11 -2.27 -10.29
CA ASN A 69 10.74 -2.69 -10.01
C ASN A 69 10.43 -2.63 -8.50
N TYR A 70 11.39 -2.98 -7.64
CA TYR A 70 11.26 -2.90 -6.19
C TYR A 70 10.95 -1.47 -5.73
N PHE A 71 11.72 -0.49 -6.20
CA PHE A 71 11.51 0.93 -5.86
C PHE A 71 10.27 1.53 -6.52
N GLN A 72 9.94 1.12 -7.75
CA GLN A 72 8.73 1.56 -8.43
C GLN A 72 7.47 1.10 -7.70
N ARG A 73 7.38 -0.19 -7.32
CA ARG A 73 6.22 -0.73 -6.58
C ARG A 73 6.02 -0.06 -5.22
N ARG A 74 7.10 0.46 -4.63
CA ARG A 74 7.09 1.17 -3.35
C ARG A 74 6.97 2.69 -3.49
N HIS A 75 6.82 3.22 -4.70
CA HIS A 75 6.78 4.67 -4.98
C HIS A 75 7.95 5.45 -4.34
N ARG A 76 9.15 4.86 -4.38
CA ARG A 76 10.40 5.43 -3.83
C ARG A 76 11.48 5.61 -4.90
N LEU A 77 11.08 5.76 -6.17
CA LEU A 77 12.01 5.79 -7.28
C LEU A 77 12.97 6.98 -7.21
N ASN A 78 12.58 8.13 -6.64
CA ASN A 78 13.51 9.26 -6.50
C ASN A 78 14.60 8.97 -5.46
N VAL A 79 14.32 8.15 -4.44
CA VAL A 79 15.36 7.68 -3.50
C VAL A 79 16.43 6.87 -4.24
N LEU A 80 16.02 5.96 -5.13
CA LEU A 80 16.95 5.18 -5.94
C LEU A 80 17.74 6.08 -6.89
N LEU A 81 17.07 7.00 -7.59
CA LEU A 81 17.71 7.94 -8.52
C LEU A 81 18.76 8.81 -7.80
N GLN A 82 18.44 9.32 -6.62
CA GLN A 82 19.38 10.10 -5.82
C GLN A 82 20.58 9.24 -5.41
N ALA A 83 20.36 8.03 -4.90
CA ALA A 83 21.45 7.13 -4.49
C ALA A 83 22.37 6.77 -5.67
N LEU A 84 21.80 6.55 -6.86
CA LEU A 84 22.57 6.31 -8.07
C LEU A 84 23.37 7.53 -8.53
N TYR A 85 22.79 8.73 -8.39
CA TYR A 85 23.49 9.98 -8.67
C TYR A 85 24.66 10.21 -7.73
N ASP A 86 24.48 9.95 -6.43
CA ASP A 86 25.53 10.10 -5.42
C ASP A 86 26.74 9.19 -5.74
N GLU A 87 26.49 7.96 -6.21
CA GLU A 87 27.52 7.01 -6.62
C GLU A 87 28.14 7.31 -8.00
N ARG A 88 27.40 7.93 -8.90
CA ARG A 88 27.81 8.24 -10.29
C ARG A 88 27.39 9.65 -10.70
N PRO A 89 27.99 10.71 -10.10
CA PRO A 89 27.55 12.09 -10.30
C PRO A 89 27.84 12.63 -11.71
N ASN A 90 28.79 12.01 -12.41
CA ASN A 90 29.22 12.42 -13.76
C ASN A 90 28.43 11.72 -14.88
N TYR A 91 27.51 10.82 -14.56
CA TYR A 91 26.69 10.16 -15.57
C TYR A 91 25.53 11.06 -16.00
N ASP A 92 25.18 11.03 -17.29
CA ASP A 92 24.04 11.78 -17.81
C ASP A 92 22.72 11.07 -17.47
N TRP A 93 22.18 11.40 -16.30
CA TRP A 93 20.89 10.88 -15.84
C TRP A 93 19.69 11.47 -16.57
N GLN A 94 19.85 12.45 -17.47
CA GLN A 94 18.75 12.89 -18.32
C GLN A 94 18.47 11.90 -19.46
N ALA A 95 19.45 11.08 -19.83
CA ALA A 95 19.31 10.06 -20.89
C ALA A 95 18.28 8.96 -20.56
N ILE A 96 17.93 8.77 -19.28
CA ILE A 96 16.92 7.78 -18.85
C ILE A 96 15.48 8.31 -18.89
N ARG A 97 15.26 9.59 -19.27
CA ARG A 97 13.92 10.14 -19.51
C ARG A 97 13.16 9.31 -20.55
N ARG A 98 11.85 9.22 -20.38
CA ARG A 98 10.94 8.63 -21.36
C ARG A 98 10.97 9.42 -22.67
N GLY A 99 10.91 8.68 -23.76
CA GLY A 99 10.59 9.25 -25.06
C GLY A 99 9.10 9.59 -25.18
N PRO A 100 8.70 10.35 -26.22
CA PRO A 100 7.30 10.68 -26.49
C PRO A 100 6.42 9.42 -26.70
N ASP A 101 7.02 8.33 -27.16
CA ASP A 101 6.34 7.07 -27.49
C ASP A 101 6.43 6.02 -26.35
N ASP A 102 7.13 6.32 -25.25
CA ASP A 102 7.21 5.40 -24.12
C ASP A 102 5.90 5.45 -23.31
N PRO A 103 5.28 4.29 -22.97
CA PRO A 103 4.09 4.28 -22.13
C PRO A 103 4.39 4.94 -20.78
N PRO A 104 3.41 5.63 -20.16
CA PRO A 104 3.64 6.29 -18.91
C PRO A 104 4.07 5.27 -17.85
N SER A 105 5.10 5.60 -17.06
CA SER A 105 5.52 4.80 -15.89
C SER A 105 4.52 5.02 -14.77
N VAL A 106 3.31 4.51 -14.99
CA VAL A 106 2.26 4.39 -13.98
C VAL A 106 2.58 3.08 -13.28
N GLY A 107 2.99 3.15 -12.02
CA GLY A 107 3.03 1.95 -11.18
C GLY A 107 1.63 1.30 -11.19
N PRO A 108 1.52 -0.03 -11.02
CA PRO A 108 0.22 -0.72 -11.03
C PRO A 108 -0.82 -0.08 -10.08
N ASP A 109 -0.37 0.61 -9.03
CA ASP A 109 -1.21 1.23 -8.00
C ASP A 109 -1.35 2.77 -8.11
N ASP A 110 -0.73 3.45 -9.09
CA ASP A 110 -0.89 4.91 -9.29
C ASP A 110 -2.33 5.30 -9.67
N SER A 111 -3.11 4.34 -10.18
CA SER A 111 -4.56 4.46 -10.38
C SER A 111 -5.29 4.90 -9.10
N ALA A 112 -4.86 4.38 -7.95
CA ALA A 112 -5.44 4.73 -6.66
C ALA A 112 -5.14 6.18 -6.27
N ILE A 113 -3.94 6.69 -6.60
CA ILE A 113 -3.58 8.10 -6.37
C ILE A 113 -4.53 9.03 -7.12
N LEU A 114 -4.90 8.71 -8.37
CA LEU A 114 -5.86 9.50 -9.15
C LEU A 114 -7.27 9.51 -8.54
N LEU A 115 -7.63 8.47 -7.79
CA LEU A 115 -8.90 8.35 -7.08
C LEU A 115 -8.88 9.03 -5.70
N SER A 116 -7.71 9.44 -5.22
CA SER A 116 -7.57 10.19 -3.96
C SER A 116 -8.36 11.49 -3.98
N PRO A 117 -8.94 11.92 -2.84
CA PRO A 117 -9.42 13.29 -2.69
C PRO A 117 -8.32 14.30 -3.05
N LYS A 118 -8.66 15.35 -3.83
CA LYS A 118 -7.73 16.41 -4.23
C LYS A 118 -7.05 17.10 -3.04
N ALA A 119 -7.76 17.18 -1.91
CA ALA A 119 -7.20 17.73 -0.67
C ALA A 119 -6.00 16.91 -0.19
N ASP A 120 -6.10 15.58 -0.14
CA ASP A 120 -5.03 14.69 0.34
C ASP A 120 -3.79 14.77 -0.58
N GLN A 121 -4.00 14.85 -1.90
CA GLN A 121 -2.92 15.07 -2.87
C GLN A 121 -2.23 16.42 -2.65
N THR A 122 -3.02 17.47 -2.46
CA THR A 122 -2.52 18.83 -2.24
C THR A 122 -1.71 18.90 -0.95
N SER A 123 -2.22 18.35 0.16
CA SER A 123 -1.51 18.29 1.44
C SER A 123 -0.20 17.54 1.32
N SER A 124 -0.16 16.43 0.59
CA SER A 124 1.08 15.65 0.42
C SER A 124 2.14 16.38 -0.40
N ILE A 125 1.72 17.13 -1.43
CA ILE A 125 2.61 17.99 -2.22
C ILE A 125 3.15 19.13 -1.36
N ILE A 126 2.30 19.80 -0.58
CA ILE A 126 2.71 20.89 0.31
C ILE A 126 3.69 20.37 1.38
N ALA A 127 3.39 19.22 1.99
CA ALA A 127 4.27 18.57 2.95
C ALA A 127 5.62 18.20 2.32
N GLY A 128 5.65 17.55 1.15
CA GLY A 128 6.89 17.24 0.44
C GLY A 128 7.74 18.47 0.12
N LYS A 129 7.09 19.55 -0.35
CA LYS A 129 7.75 20.84 -0.63
C LYS A 129 8.43 21.46 0.59
N SER A 130 7.89 21.23 1.79
CA SER A 130 8.52 21.73 3.03
C SER A 130 9.86 21.03 3.31
N PHE A 131 9.95 19.72 3.07
CA PHE A 131 11.21 18.98 3.17
C PHE A 131 12.20 19.37 2.08
N THR A 132 11.73 19.63 0.85
CA THR A 132 12.61 20.20 -0.20
C THR A 132 13.18 21.57 0.22
N ALA A 133 12.38 22.41 0.87
CA ALA A 133 12.85 23.68 1.42
C ALA A 133 13.90 23.47 2.53
N LEU A 134 13.69 22.51 3.43
CA LEU A 134 14.68 22.13 4.45
C LEU A 134 15.98 21.62 3.83
N ILE A 135 15.91 20.75 2.82
CA ILE A 135 17.08 20.23 2.08
C ILE A 135 17.93 21.38 1.52
N ARG A 136 17.29 22.40 0.92
CA ARG A 136 18.00 23.59 0.40
C ARG A 136 18.75 24.37 1.47
N LEU A 137 18.28 24.30 2.71
CA LEU A 137 18.86 24.99 3.85
C LEU A 137 19.88 24.14 4.61
N MET A 138 20.13 22.89 4.22
CA MET A 138 21.06 21.98 4.93
C MET A 138 22.53 22.43 4.93
N ARG A 139 22.89 23.40 4.08
CA ARG A 139 24.22 24.04 4.09
C ARG A 139 24.38 25.06 5.23
N GLU A 140 23.27 25.53 5.80
CA GLU A 140 23.32 26.42 6.97
C GLU A 140 23.62 25.59 8.23
N PRO A 141 24.71 25.89 8.96
CA PRO A 141 25.13 25.07 10.11
C PRO A 141 24.06 24.92 11.20
N THR A 142 23.25 25.96 11.40
CA THR A 142 22.14 25.96 12.36
C THR A 142 21.05 24.97 11.96
N VAL A 143 20.74 24.89 10.67
CA VAL A 143 19.74 23.97 10.11
C VAL A 143 20.25 22.55 10.14
N ASN A 144 21.49 22.33 9.68
CA ASN A 144 22.13 21.02 9.73
C ASN A 144 22.14 20.46 11.17
N SER A 145 22.54 21.27 12.15
CA SER A 145 22.55 20.86 13.56
C SER A 145 21.15 20.60 14.11
N ALA A 146 20.14 21.39 13.72
CA ALA A 146 18.77 21.19 14.16
C ALA A 146 18.17 19.92 13.55
N VAL A 147 18.35 19.68 12.25
CA VAL A 147 17.91 18.44 11.58
C VAL A 147 18.64 17.22 12.15
N ALA A 148 19.95 17.33 12.42
CA ALA A 148 20.73 16.26 13.06
C ALA A 148 20.21 15.89 14.46
N THR A 149 19.72 16.87 15.22
CA THR A 149 19.11 16.65 16.55
C THR A 149 17.87 15.76 16.48
N PHE A 150 17.07 15.89 15.41
CA PHE A 150 15.83 15.13 15.19
C PHE A 150 16.01 13.95 14.23
N ARG A 151 17.24 13.58 13.88
CA ARG A 151 17.56 12.50 12.92
C ARG A 151 16.78 11.21 13.22
N ALA A 152 16.78 10.77 14.48
CA ALA A 152 16.10 9.55 14.90
C ALA A 152 14.57 9.62 14.72
N ASP A 153 13.96 10.80 14.89
CA ASP A 153 12.52 10.99 14.70
C ASP A 153 12.15 10.97 13.21
N PHE A 154 12.97 11.59 12.35
CA PHE A 154 12.83 11.52 10.89
C PHE A 154 12.98 10.08 10.39
N GLU A 155 14.02 9.36 10.84
CA GLU A 155 14.26 7.95 10.47
C GLU A 155 13.11 7.06 10.90
N THR A 156 12.64 7.22 12.14
CA THR A 156 11.50 6.45 12.66
C THR A 156 10.25 6.72 11.84
N THR A 157 9.95 7.98 11.53
CA THR A 157 8.74 8.35 10.79
C THR A 157 8.79 7.85 9.35
N SER A 158 9.92 8.02 8.66
CA SER A 158 10.10 7.49 7.29
C SER A 158 9.95 5.98 7.23
N ARG A 159 10.54 5.26 8.20
CA ARG A 159 10.40 3.81 8.33
C ARG A 159 8.96 3.38 8.59
N GLN A 160 8.24 4.08 9.46
CA GLN A 160 6.83 3.79 9.75
C GLN A 160 5.92 4.04 8.53
N ILE A 161 6.14 5.12 7.77
CA ILE A 161 5.43 5.39 6.51
C ILE A 161 5.69 4.25 5.52
N SER A 162 6.95 3.86 5.34
CA SER A 162 7.33 2.78 4.43
C SER A 162 6.66 1.45 4.83
N LEU A 163 6.71 1.09 6.10
CA LEU A 163 6.12 -0.16 6.61
C LEU A 163 4.58 -0.17 6.47
N MET A 164 3.93 0.97 6.70
CA MET A 164 2.49 1.12 6.49
C MET A 164 2.11 0.86 5.02
N ASN A 165 2.89 1.41 4.08
CA ASN A 165 2.69 1.16 2.65
C ASN A 165 2.89 -0.31 2.28
N GLU A 166 3.90 -0.97 2.85
CA GLU A 166 4.15 -2.40 2.61
C GLU A 166 2.99 -3.27 3.09
N TYR A 167 2.47 -3.03 4.30
CA TYR A 167 1.31 -3.79 4.78
C TYR A 167 0.03 -3.51 3.97
N LYS A 168 -0.19 -2.27 3.52
CA LYS A 168 -1.35 -1.96 2.67
C LYS A 168 -1.24 -2.62 1.29
N LEU A 169 -0.07 -2.59 0.67
CA LEU A 169 0.18 -3.29 -0.59
C LEU A 169 -0.04 -4.80 -0.45
N LEU A 170 0.48 -5.39 0.63
CA LEU A 170 0.29 -6.82 0.91
C LEU A 170 -1.19 -7.16 1.11
N HIS A 171 -1.93 -6.33 1.85
CA HIS A 171 -3.37 -6.47 2.04
C HIS A 171 -4.13 -6.49 0.70
N ASP A 172 -3.75 -5.61 -0.23
CA ASP A 172 -4.44 -5.49 -1.52
C ASP A 172 -4.16 -6.67 -2.45
N PHE A 173 -2.95 -7.21 -2.37
CA PHE A 173 -2.66 -8.50 -3.00
C PHE A 173 -3.51 -9.64 -2.43
N PHE A 174 -3.77 -9.65 -1.13
CA PHE A 174 -4.68 -10.63 -0.52
C PHE A 174 -6.14 -10.44 -0.97
N GLN A 175 -6.62 -9.20 -1.13
CA GLN A 175 -7.96 -8.95 -1.66
C GLN A 175 -8.11 -9.40 -3.12
N LYS A 176 -7.07 -9.17 -3.95
CA LYS A 176 -7.03 -9.69 -5.32
C LYS A 176 -7.03 -11.22 -5.33
N LEU A 177 -6.22 -11.83 -4.46
CA LEU A 177 -6.14 -13.29 -4.31
C LEU A 177 -7.50 -13.90 -3.91
N GLU A 178 -8.21 -13.26 -2.98
CA GLU A 178 -9.55 -13.69 -2.56
C GLU A 178 -10.55 -13.64 -3.72
N THR A 179 -10.49 -12.58 -4.52
CA THR A 179 -11.37 -12.44 -5.69
C THR A 179 -11.17 -13.60 -6.68
N ILE A 180 -9.91 -13.96 -6.98
CA ILE A 180 -9.57 -15.08 -7.85
C ILE A 180 -10.00 -16.42 -7.22
N TYR A 181 -9.75 -16.59 -5.91
CA TYR A 181 -10.17 -17.77 -5.16
C TYR A 181 -11.68 -18.01 -5.22
N LEU A 182 -12.50 -16.96 -5.12
CA LEU A 182 -13.96 -17.07 -5.23
C LEU A 182 -14.38 -17.51 -6.64
N MET A 183 -13.74 -17.00 -7.69
CA MET A 183 -14.00 -17.43 -9.07
C MET A 183 -13.67 -18.91 -9.25
N LEU A 184 -12.49 -19.34 -8.82
CA LEU A 184 -12.06 -20.74 -8.88
C LEU A 184 -12.98 -21.67 -8.09
N THR A 185 -13.41 -21.25 -6.90
CA THR A 185 -14.32 -22.06 -6.08
C THR A 185 -15.69 -22.23 -6.74
N ASN A 186 -16.21 -21.16 -7.38
CA ASN A 186 -17.47 -21.24 -8.11
C ASN A 186 -17.38 -22.17 -9.33
N GLU A 187 -16.29 -22.09 -10.11
CA GLU A 187 -16.07 -22.97 -11.25
C GLU A 187 -15.82 -24.42 -10.82
N ALA A 188 -15.06 -24.65 -9.75
CA ALA A 188 -14.85 -25.98 -9.18
C ALA A 188 -16.17 -26.63 -8.73
N ASN A 189 -17.12 -25.84 -8.20
CA ASN A 189 -18.44 -26.35 -7.84
C ASN A 189 -19.28 -26.78 -9.07
N ARG A 190 -19.01 -26.22 -10.25
CA ARG A 190 -19.71 -26.57 -11.50
C ARG A 190 -19.18 -27.84 -12.15
N LEU A 191 -17.96 -28.26 -11.85
CA LEU A 191 -17.29 -29.44 -12.45
C LEU A 191 -18.10 -30.73 -12.32
N ALA A 192 -18.91 -30.88 -11.27
CA ALA A 192 -19.77 -32.05 -11.11
C ALA A 192 -20.82 -32.20 -12.23
N THR A 193 -21.14 -31.11 -12.94
CA THR A 193 -22.19 -31.04 -13.97
C THR A 193 -21.70 -30.51 -15.32
N ASP A 194 -20.51 -29.91 -15.36
CA ASP A 194 -19.98 -29.19 -16.51
C ASP A 194 -18.45 -29.34 -16.56
N GLU A 195 -17.98 -30.31 -17.35
CA GLU A 195 -16.54 -30.58 -17.52
C GLU A 195 -15.82 -29.43 -18.23
N SER A 196 -16.53 -28.59 -19.00
CA SER A 196 -15.95 -27.42 -19.66
C SER A 196 -15.53 -26.32 -18.67
N ALA A 197 -15.92 -26.42 -17.40
CA ALA A 197 -15.45 -25.51 -16.36
C ALA A 197 -13.93 -25.60 -16.14
N TRP A 198 -13.26 -26.69 -16.56
CA TRP A 198 -11.80 -26.78 -16.53
C TRP A 198 -11.11 -25.70 -17.35
N ASP A 199 -11.64 -25.32 -18.51
CA ASP A 199 -11.08 -24.26 -19.36
C ASP A 199 -11.08 -22.90 -18.61
N SER A 200 -12.15 -22.65 -17.85
CA SER A 200 -12.25 -21.44 -17.02
C SER A 200 -11.32 -21.51 -15.82
N ILE A 201 -11.18 -22.68 -15.20
CA ILE A 201 -10.27 -22.91 -14.08
C ILE A 201 -8.82 -22.67 -14.50
N GLU A 202 -8.40 -23.17 -15.66
CA GLU A 202 -7.04 -22.98 -16.18
C GLU A 202 -6.71 -21.48 -16.35
N LEU A 203 -7.64 -20.69 -16.88
CA LEU A 203 -7.46 -19.24 -17.03
C LEU A 203 -7.28 -18.54 -15.67
N HIS A 204 -8.14 -18.83 -14.70
CA HIS A 204 -8.07 -18.19 -13.38
C HIS A 204 -6.90 -18.73 -12.53
N GLU A 205 -6.46 -19.96 -12.78
CA GLU A 205 -5.30 -20.56 -12.11
C GLU A 205 -4.03 -19.78 -12.45
N ALA A 206 -3.79 -19.43 -13.71
CA ALA A 206 -2.63 -18.63 -14.09
C ALA A 206 -2.56 -17.28 -13.35
N GLU A 207 -3.71 -16.62 -13.17
CA GLU A 207 -3.81 -15.37 -12.41
C GLU A 207 -3.57 -15.62 -10.90
N LEU A 208 -4.09 -16.73 -10.35
CA LEU A 208 -3.82 -17.15 -8.98
C LEU A 208 -2.32 -17.35 -8.73
N GLN A 209 -1.63 -18.03 -9.66
CA GLN A 209 -0.19 -18.26 -9.60
C GLN A 209 0.57 -16.93 -9.54
N SER A 210 0.24 -16.01 -10.46
CA SER A 210 0.83 -14.68 -10.52
C SER A 210 0.63 -13.92 -9.20
N GLN A 211 -0.60 -13.91 -8.68
CA GLN A 211 -0.94 -13.18 -7.46
C GLN A 211 -0.25 -13.77 -6.21
N ILE A 212 -0.15 -15.10 -6.11
CA ILE A 212 0.60 -15.75 -5.02
C ILE A 212 2.09 -15.42 -5.11
N ASN A 213 2.68 -15.43 -6.31
CA ASN A 213 4.09 -15.10 -6.50
C ASN A 213 4.39 -13.65 -6.10
N ASP A 214 3.49 -12.72 -6.39
CA ASP A 214 3.59 -11.33 -5.95
C ASP A 214 3.57 -11.21 -4.42
N ILE A 215 2.64 -11.91 -3.74
CA ILE A 215 2.57 -11.96 -2.28
C ILE A 215 3.88 -12.50 -1.69
N ILE A 216 4.37 -13.64 -2.18
CA ILE A 216 5.61 -14.27 -1.69
C ILE A 216 6.80 -13.31 -1.87
N ARG A 217 6.90 -12.67 -3.05
CA ARG A 217 7.98 -11.74 -3.36
C ARG A 217 7.99 -10.56 -2.41
N GLU A 218 6.84 -9.90 -2.22
CA GLU A 218 6.78 -8.75 -1.32
C GLU A 218 7.02 -9.13 0.14
N THR A 219 6.46 -10.27 0.57
CA THR A 219 6.60 -10.74 1.95
C THR A 219 8.06 -11.08 2.31
N ARG A 220 8.84 -11.62 1.36
CA ARG A 220 10.26 -11.94 1.58
C ARG A 220 11.14 -10.70 1.74
N GLN A 221 10.75 -9.60 1.10
CA GLN A 221 11.47 -8.34 1.18
C GLN A 221 11.25 -7.65 2.52
N MET A 222 10.05 -7.77 3.07
CA MET A 222 9.74 -7.31 4.42
C MET A 222 10.61 -8.09 5.42
N SER A 223 11.25 -7.40 6.37
CA SER A 223 12.01 -8.06 7.45
C SER A 223 11.06 -8.64 8.49
N LEU A 224 10.37 -9.71 8.10
CA LEU A 224 9.31 -10.36 8.86
C LEU A 224 9.84 -11.40 9.84
N GLU A 225 9.07 -11.65 10.89
CA GLU A 225 9.42 -12.62 11.93
C GLU A 225 9.31 -14.06 11.41
N LYS A 226 9.95 -15.03 12.11
CA LYS A 226 9.89 -16.45 11.75
C LYS A 226 8.46 -17.00 11.59
N SER A 227 7.48 -16.46 12.31
CA SER A 227 6.08 -16.89 12.25
C SER A 227 5.40 -16.50 10.93
N GLU A 228 5.89 -15.47 10.25
CA GLU A 228 5.38 -15.00 8.96
C GLU A 228 5.95 -15.83 7.80
N ASN A 229 7.18 -16.33 7.92
CA ASN A 229 7.76 -17.25 6.94
C ASN A 229 6.98 -18.58 6.80
N GLN A 230 6.29 -19.03 7.86
CA GLN A 230 5.56 -20.29 7.82
C GLN A 230 4.36 -20.26 6.87
N TRP A 231 3.58 -19.17 6.87
CA TRP A 231 2.41 -19.08 5.99
C TRP A 231 2.81 -18.82 4.54
N VAL A 232 3.96 -18.16 4.30
CA VAL A 232 4.54 -18.01 2.96
C VAL A 232 4.86 -19.38 2.36
N SER A 233 5.54 -20.26 3.12
CA SER A 233 5.80 -21.63 2.67
C SER A 233 4.52 -22.48 2.52
N GLN A 234 3.46 -22.18 3.26
CA GLN A 234 2.16 -22.81 3.05
C GLN A 234 1.53 -22.33 1.74
N LEU A 235 1.62 -21.03 1.45
CA LEU A 235 1.07 -20.45 0.23
C LEU A 235 1.77 -20.98 -1.03
N GLU A 236 3.11 -21.17 -0.97
CA GLU A 236 3.88 -21.86 -2.01
C GLU A 236 3.37 -23.28 -2.27
N LYS A 237 3.14 -24.06 -1.21
CA LYS A 237 2.63 -25.42 -1.34
C LYS A 237 1.22 -25.46 -1.92
N VAL A 238 0.35 -24.54 -1.49
CA VAL A 238 -1.02 -24.40 -2.00
C VAL A 238 -1.00 -24.09 -3.48
N ARG A 239 -0.17 -23.12 -3.88
CA ARG A 239 0.06 -22.75 -5.28
C ARG A 239 0.46 -23.96 -6.12
N ASP A 240 1.46 -24.71 -5.69
CA ASP A 240 1.97 -25.87 -6.43
C ASP A 240 0.93 -27.00 -6.49
N THR A 241 0.17 -27.20 -5.41
CA THR A 241 -0.91 -28.20 -5.33
C THR A 241 -2.04 -27.88 -6.31
N ILE A 242 -2.50 -26.63 -6.35
CA ILE A 242 -3.55 -26.20 -7.28
C ILE A 242 -3.06 -26.33 -8.72
N HIS A 243 -1.83 -25.90 -9.01
CA HIS A 243 -1.24 -26.00 -10.34
C HIS A 243 -1.20 -27.45 -10.85
N GLN A 244 -0.69 -28.37 -10.01
CA GLN A 244 -0.63 -29.79 -10.35
C GLN A 244 -2.03 -30.38 -10.59
N ALA A 245 -3.00 -30.03 -9.74
CA ALA A 245 -4.35 -30.51 -9.88
C ALA A 245 -5.02 -30.02 -11.17
N VAL A 246 -4.81 -28.76 -11.56
CA VAL A 246 -5.35 -28.21 -12.81
C VAL A 246 -4.70 -28.87 -14.03
N ASN A 247 -3.37 -29.00 -14.06
CA ASN A 247 -2.66 -29.67 -15.17
C ASN A 247 -3.07 -31.13 -15.36
N ASN A 248 -3.41 -31.82 -14.28
CA ASN A 248 -3.81 -33.24 -14.31
C ASN A 248 -5.33 -33.44 -14.36
N LEU A 249 -6.13 -32.36 -14.36
CA LEU A 249 -7.60 -32.40 -14.26
C LEU A 249 -8.10 -33.19 -13.02
N GLU A 250 -7.37 -33.08 -11.90
CA GLU A 250 -7.64 -33.80 -10.65
C GLU A 250 -8.56 -32.99 -9.72
N TYR A 251 -9.86 -33.30 -9.75
CA TYR A 251 -10.87 -32.60 -8.94
C TYR A 251 -10.58 -32.61 -7.43
N ASP A 252 -10.23 -33.76 -6.86
CA ASP A 252 -9.98 -33.87 -5.41
C ASP A 252 -8.74 -33.07 -4.99
N GLY A 253 -7.70 -33.06 -5.84
CA GLY A 253 -6.49 -32.25 -5.64
C GLY A 253 -6.81 -30.76 -5.67
N LEU A 254 -7.64 -30.31 -6.62
CA LEU A 254 -8.07 -28.92 -6.71
C LEU A 254 -8.86 -28.51 -5.47
N LYS A 255 -9.83 -29.34 -5.05
CA LYS A 255 -10.64 -29.10 -3.86
C LYS A 255 -9.79 -29.02 -2.59
N GLN A 256 -8.80 -29.89 -2.45
CA GLN A 256 -7.84 -29.85 -1.35
C GLN A 256 -7.02 -28.55 -1.36
N GLY A 257 -6.49 -28.16 -2.52
CA GLY A 257 -5.72 -26.91 -2.68
C GLY A 257 -6.55 -25.68 -2.32
N LEU A 258 -7.78 -25.58 -2.85
CA LEU A 258 -8.71 -24.50 -2.55
C LEU A 258 -9.07 -24.45 -1.06
N PHE A 259 -9.31 -25.59 -0.41
CA PHE A 259 -9.58 -25.64 1.04
C PHE A 259 -8.39 -25.13 1.87
N GLN A 260 -7.16 -25.50 1.48
CA GLN A 260 -5.96 -25.00 2.15
C GLN A 260 -5.80 -23.48 1.94
N LEU A 261 -6.10 -22.97 0.75
CA LEU A 261 -6.09 -21.55 0.45
C LEU A 261 -7.10 -20.77 1.32
N THR A 262 -8.33 -21.28 1.48
CA THR A 262 -9.35 -20.69 2.36
C THR A 262 -8.84 -20.44 3.76
N ARG A 263 -8.05 -21.37 4.32
CA ARG A 263 -7.50 -21.23 5.68
C ARG A 263 -6.49 -20.09 5.80
N ILE A 264 -5.75 -19.80 4.73
CA ILE A 264 -4.81 -18.67 4.68
C ILE A 264 -5.61 -17.38 4.52
N LEU A 265 -6.58 -17.35 3.59
CA LEU A 265 -7.43 -16.19 3.32
C LEU A 265 -8.31 -15.78 4.53
N ASN A 266 -8.74 -16.73 5.36
CA ASN A 266 -9.51 -16.43 6.56
C ASN A 266 -8.66 -15.92 7.74
N ARG A 267 -7.34 -15.86 7.61
CA ARG A 267 -6.44 -15.50 8.73
C ARG A 267 -5.48 -14.36 8.42
N GLN A 268 -4.82 -14.41 7.27
CA GLN A 268 -3.73 -13.47 6.99
C GLN A 268 -4.23 -12.04 6.71
N PRO A 269 -5.32 -11.80 5.96
CA PRO A 269 -5.86 -10.45 5.76
C PRO A 269 -6.13 -9.71 7.08
N THR A 270 -6.83 -10.34 8.02
CA THR A 270 -7.09 -9.77 9.36
C THR A 270 -5.81 -9.46 10.13
N ARG A 271 -4.79 -10.34 10.06
CA ARG A 271 -3.50 -10.11 10.73
C ARG A 271 -2.72 -8.95 10.10
N ILE A 272 -2.70 -8.88 8.78
CA ILE A 272 -2.05 -7.80 8.02
C ILE A 272 -2.73 -6.48 8.32
N ASN A 273 -4.07 -6.44 8.32
CA ASN A 273 -4.84 -5.28 8.74
C ASN A 273 -4.49 -4.86 10.18
N ALA A 274 -4.40 -5.81 11.12
CA ALA A 274 -4.01 -5.50 12.49
C ALA A 274 -2.62 -4.85 12.59
N GLN A 275 -1.65 -5.27 11.76
CA GLN A 275 -0.33 -4.64 11.68
C GLN A 275 -0.40 -3.24 11.07
N LEU A 276 -1.15 -3.07 9.98
CA LEU A 276 -1.40 -1.76 9.36
C LEU A 276 -1.99 -0.77 10.38
N VAL A 277 -3.01 -1.19 11.13
CA VAL A 277 -3.65 -0.41 12.20
C VAL A 277 -2.67 -0.10 13.32
N ALA A 278 -1.86 -1.08 13.74
CA ALA A 278 -0.87 -0.88 14.79
C ALA A 278 0.16 0.19 14.40
N ILE A 279 0.65 0.16 13.16
CA ILE A 279 1.62 1.13 12.64
C ILE A 279 1.00 2.52 12.53
N ALA A 280 -0.21 2.63 11.98
CA ALA A 280 -0.90 3.91 11.87
C ALA A 280 -1.09 4.57 13.25
N ARG A 281 -1.40 3.78 14.29
CA ARG A 281 -1.55 4.29 15.68
C ARG A 281 -0.25 4.81 16.29
N VAL A 282 0.90 4.23 15.92
CA VAL A 282 2.21 4.64 16.46
C VAL A 282 2.96 5.60 15.53
N LEU A 283 2.38 5.94 14.38
CA LEU A 283 2.99 6.83 13.40
C LEU A 283 3.21 8.21 14.03
N LYS A 284 4.46 8.67 14.05
CA LYS A 284 4.87 9.85 14.82
C LYS A 284 4.76 11.19 14.07
N LEU A 285 3.69 11.42 13.28
CA LEU A 285 3.53 12.68 12.54
C LEU A 285 3.48 13.91 13.46
N ALA A 286 2.82 13.82 14.62
CA ALA A 286 2.84 14.90 15.61
C ALA A 286 4.24 15.18 16.21
N THR A 287 5.14 14.18 16.26
CA THR A 287 6.53 14.40 16.72
C THR A 287 7.33 15.09 15.62
N LEU A 288 7.12 14.68 14.37
CA LEU A 288 7.69 15.31 13.20
C LEU A 288 7.29 16.79 13.09
N GLU A 289 6.01 17.11 13.34
CA GLU A 289 5.51 18.49 13.40
C GLU A 289 6.27 19.33 14.44
N LYS A 290 6.47 18.79 15.67
CA LYS A 290 7.24 19.48 16.72
C LYS A 290 8.69 19.70 16.31
N ALA A 291 9.33 18.69 15.71
CA ALA A 291 10.71 18.81 15.24
C ALA A 291 10.86 19.94 14.21
N ILE A 292 9.95 19.98 13.22
CA ILE A 292 9.95 21.02 12.18
C ILE A 292 9.65 22.39 12.79
N HIS A 293 8.74 22.49 13.77
CA HIS A 293 8.47 23.74 14.48
C HIS A 293 9.73 24.31 15.15
N THR A 294 10.46 23.48 15.90
CA THR A 294 11.71 23.89 16.55
C THR A 294 12.78 24.31 15.54
N ILE A 295 12.83 23.66 14.37
CA ILE A 295 13.71 24.08 13.26
C ILE A 295 13.28 25.46 12.73
N CYS A 296 11.98 25.71 12.51
CA CYS A 296 11.47 27.02 12.08
C CYS A 296 11.76 28.15 13.08
N GLU A 297 11.62 27.89 14.38
CA GLU A 297 11.96 28.85 15.44
C GLU A 297 13.45 29.22 15.39
N SER A 298 14.31 28.22 15.16
CA SER A 298 15.77 28.41 15.02
C SER A 298 16.12 29.20 13.75
N LEU A 299 15.45 28.91 12.63
CA LEU A 299 15.59 29.61 11.36
C LEU A 299 15.19 31.09 11.46
N THR A 300 14.05 31.36 12.10
CA THR A 300 13.54 32.72 12.32
C THR A 300 14.51 33.52 13.19
N SER A 301 15.04 32.89 14.24
CA SER A 301 16.04 33.50 15.13
C SER A 301 17.37 33.78 14.42
N ALA A 302 17.73 32.98 13.42
CA ALA A 302 18.93 33.15 12.59
C ALA A 302 18.75 34.19 11.44
N GLY A 303 17.56 34.77 11.28
CA GLY A 303 17.28 35.79 10.26
C GLY A 303 17.14 35.24 8.84
N ILE A 304 16.80 33.96 8.68
CA ILE A 304 16.55 33.32 7.37
C ILE A 304 15.25 33.84 6.74
N GLU A 305 15.16 33.79 5.40
CA GLU A 305 14.07 34.37 4.61
C GLU A 305 12.67 33.90 5.06
N LEU A 306 11.79 34.86 5.37
CA LEU A 306 10.42 34.63 5.83
C LEU A 306 9.58 33.77 4.87
N LYS A 307 9.85 33.82 3.55
CA LYS A 307 9.13 33.00 2.56
C LYS A 307 9.42 31.51 2.70
N LEU A 308 10.67 31.14 2.97
CA LEU A 308 11.06 29.74 3.17
C LEU A 308 10.50 29.20 4.49
N VAL A 309 10.52 30.01 5.55
CA VAL A 309 9.89 29.66 6.83
C VAL A 309 8.38 29.45 6.66
N ALA A 310 7.69 30.35 5.97
CA ALA A 310 6.26 30.21 5.69
C ALA A 310 5.93 28.94 4.88
N GLN A 311 6.76 28.58 3.91
CA GLN A 311 6.60 27.34 3.14
C GLN A 311 6.76 26.09 4.02
N ILE A 312 7.66 26.13 5.01
CA ILE A 312 7.84 25.03 5.96
C ILE A 312 6.65 24.92 6.91
N GLU A 313 6.14 26.06 7.42
CA GLU A 313 4.95 26.11 8.28
C GLU A 313 3.68 25.61 7.57
N GLU A 314 3.49 25.95 6.30
CA GLU A 314 2.38 25.43 5.49
C GLU A 314 2.44 23.89 5.37
N GLY A 315 3.66 23.36 5.19
CA GLY A 315 3.93 21.91 5.22
C GLY A 315 3.53 21.23 6.51
N MET A 316 3.79 21.86 7.65
CA MET A 316 3.38 21.33 8.96
C MET A 316 1.85 21.22 9.09
N GLY A 317 1.12 22.27 8.69
CA GLY A 317 -0.35 22.24 8.68
C GLY A 317 -0.90 21.13 7.78
N ALA A 318 -0.25 20.89 6.63
CA ALA A 318 -0.61 19.81 5.73
C ALA A 318 -0.36 18.41 6.34
N LEU A 319 0.74 18.20 7.09
CA LEU A 319 1.04 16.94 7.79
C LEU A 319 -0.01 16.61 8.85
N SER A 320 -0.43 17.59 9.65
CA SER A 320 -1.48 17.42 10.66
C SER A 320 -2.82 17.01 10.03
N GLY A 321 -3.17 17.60 8.88
CA GLY A 321 -4.34 17.21 8.10
C GLY A 321 -4.28 15.75 7.61
N LEU A 322 -3.12 15.32 7.11
CA LEU A 322 -2.89 13.94 6.67
C LEU A 322 -2.96 12.94 7.83
N GLU A 323 -2.43 13.27 9.00
CA GLU A 323 -2.50 12.43 10.21
C GLU A 323 -3.95 12.21 10.65
N SER A 324 -4.74 13.28 10.74
CA SER A 324 -6.16 13.21 11.10
C SER A 324 -6.95 12.35 10.10
N ARG A 325 -6.69 12.54 8.81
CA ARG A 325 -7.31 11.76 7.73
C ARG A 325 -6.94 10.29 7.80
N LEU A 326 -5.67 9.97 8.02
CA LEU A 326 -5.16 8.59 8.15
C LEU A 326 -5.83 7.89 9.32
N ASN A 327 -5.83 8.50 10.50
CA ASN A 327 -6.45 7.93 11.70
C ASN A 327 -7.94 7.65 11.48
N SER A 328 -8.66 8.57 10.83
CA SER A 328 -10.08 8.37 10.52
C SER A 328 -10.29 7.22 9.53
N LEU A 329 -9.50 7.13 8.46
CA LEU A 329 -9.66 6.09 7.43
C LEU A 329 -9.27 4.70 7.93
N VAL A 330 -8.14 4.59 8.64
CA VAL A 330 -7.68 3.32 9.23
C VAL A 330 -8.72 2.80 10.23
N HIS A 331 -9.27 3.66 11.07
CA HIS A 331 -10.31 3.25 12.02
C HIS A 331 -11.64 2.87 11.35
N GLU A 332 -12.04 3.56 10.28
CA GLU A 332 -13.22 3.16 9.49
C GLU A 332 -12.98 1.83 8.77
N HIS A 333 -11.80 1.64 8.18
CA HIS A 333 -11.39 0.41 7.50
C HIS A 333 -11.38 -0.80 8.45
N ASP A 334 -10.75 -0.68 9.61
CA ASP A 334 -10.64 -1.75 10.62
C ASP A 334 -12.01 -2.27 11.08
N ARG A 335 -12.98 -1.35 11.23
CA ARG A 335 -14.36 -1.71 11.57
C ARG A 335 -15.08 -2.40 10.42
N TRP A 336 -14.88 -1.95 9.18
CA TRP A 336 -15.41 -2.66 8.01
C TRP A 336 -14.79 -4.03 7.83
N GLN A 337 -13.48 -4.20 8.08
CA GLN A 337 -12.80 -5.50 8.07
C GLN A 337 -13.42 -6.45 9.10
N SER A 338 -13.70 -5.97 10.31
CA SER A 338 -14.35 -6.78 11.36
C SER A 338 -15.75 -7.25 10.95
N ILE A 339 -16.55 -6.37 10.32
CA ILE A 339 -17.87 -6.72 9.79
C ILE A 339 -17.71 -7.73 8.63
N ASP A 340 -16.76 -7.52 7.73
CA ASP A 340 -16.48 -8.39 6.59
C ASP A 340 -16.08 -9.81 7.02
N ASP A 341 -15.24 -9.93 8.05
CA ASP A 341 -14.82 -11.22 8.62
C ASP A 341 -16.03 -12.01 9.18
N GLU A 342 -16.92 -11.36 9.93
CA GLU A 342 -18.15 -11.99 10.41
C GLU A 342 -19.11 -12.36 9.28
N LEU A 343 -19.21 -11.51 8.25
CA LEU A 343 -20.05 -11.79 7.09
C LEU A 343 -19.56 -12.99 6.29
N ARG A 344 -18.25 -13.13 6.09
CA ARG A 344 -17.67 -14.33 5.45
C ARG A 344 -17.98 -15.60 6.24
N ARG A 345 -17.84 -15.52 7.57
CA ARG A 345 -18.11 -16.67 8.47
C ARG A 345 -19.55 -17.17 8.33
N VAL A 346 -20.54 -16.27 8.33
CA VAL A 346 -21.95 -16.66 8.21
C VAL A 346 -22.34 -17.04 6.77
N GLU A 347 -21.75 -16.38 5.77
CA GLU A 347 -22.04 -16.67 4.35
C GLU A 347 -21.69 -18.12 3.99
N GLY A 348 -20.62 -18.67 4.56
CA GLY A 348 -20.21 -20.06 4.36
C GLY A 348 -21.22 -21.12 4.83
N VAL A 349 -22.07 -20.79 5.82
CA VAL A 349 -23.07 -21.72 6.42
C VAL A 349 -24.52 -21.34 6.08
N LEU A 350 -24.73 -20.18 5.45
CA LEU A 350 -26.06 -19.63 5.14
C LEU A 350 -26.89 -20.50 4.17
N GLY A 351 -26.22 -21.40 3.44
CA GLY A 351 -26.88 -22.41 2.61
C GLY A 351 -27.60 -23.49 3.43
N GLU A 352 -27.08 -23.81 4.61
CA GLU A 352 -27.57 -24.89 5.49
C GLU A 352 -28.58 -24.36 6.51
N SER A 353 -28.28 -23.23 7.15
CA SER A 353 -29.15 -22.63 8.16
C SER A 353 -29.08 -21.10 8.15
N VAL A 354 -30.21 -20.45 8.43
CA VAL A 354 -30.29 -19.00 8.65
C VAL A 354 -30.13 -18.60 10.11
N ASP A 355 -30.09 -19.57 11.03
CA ASP A 355 -30.00 -19.30 12.46
C ASP A 355 -28.62 -18.76 12.84
N ASP A 356 -27.55 -19.22 12.21
CA ASP A 356 -26.19 -18.68 12.43
C ASP A 356 -26.11 -17.20 12.06
N LEU A 357 -26.81 -16.79 10.99
CA LEU A 357 -26.94 -15.38 10.63
C LEU A 357 -27.77 -14.63 11.68
N ARG A 358 -28.85 -15.21 12.21
CA ARG A 358 -29.67 -14.58 13.25
C ARG A 358 -28.83 -14.25 14.49
N PHE A 359 -28.01 -15.19 14.96
CA PHE A 359 -27.14 -14.96 16.12
C PHE A 359 -26.06 -13.92 15.82
N ALA A 360 -25.36 -14.03 14.68
CA ALA A 360 -24.33 -13.06 14.31
C ALA A 360 -24.91 -11.66 14.06
N TRP A 361 -26.18 -11.55 13.65
CA TRP A 361 -26.82 -10.28 13.36
C TRP A 361 -26.97 -9.39 14.60
N GLU A 362 -27.05 -9.98 15.80
CA GLU A 362 -27.07 -9.22 17.06
C GLU A 362 -25.80 -8.36 17.24
N ASP A 363 -24.66 -8.83 16.71
CA ASP A 363 -23.40 -8.10 16.73
C ASP A 363 -23.21 -7.25 15.46
N ILE A 364 -23.51 -7.82 14.27
CA ILE A 364 -23.29 -7.15 12.98
C ILE A 364 -24.13 -5.88 12.83
N TYR A 365 -25.40 -5.92 13.26
CA TYR A 365 -26.32 -4.78 13.13
C TYR A 365 -25.81 -3.51 13.85
N PRO A 366 -25.50 -3.53 15.16
CA PRO A 366 -25.01 -2.34 15.86
C PRO A 366 -23.63 -1.90 15.34
N MET A 367 -22.74 -2.82 14.97
CA MET A 367 -21.45 -2.48 14.36
C MET A 367 -21.64 -1.67 13.07
N THR A 368 -22.55 -2.09 12.19
CA THR A 368 -22.82 -1.40 10.93
C THR A 368 -23.51 -0.06 11.15
N LEU A 369 -24.48 0.03 12.07
CA LEU A 369 -25.14 1.30 12.39
C LEU A 369 -24.17 2.36 12.90
N ALA A 370 -23.18 1.97 13.70
CA ALA A 370 -22.16 2.88 14.21
C ALA A 370 -21.33 3.53 13.08
N LEU A 371 -21.13 2.82 11.96
CA LEU A 371 -20.45 3.35 10.77
C LEU A 371 -21.37 4.20 9.88
N CYS A 372 -22.68 3.96 9.92
CA CYS A 372 -23.66 4.66 9.09
C CYS A 372 -24.20 5.96 9.74
N ASN A 373 -23.54 6.53 10.75
CA ASN A 373 -23.98 7.77 11.41
C ASN A 373 -23.75 9.06 10.59
N LYS A 374 -23.34 8.93 9.32
CA LYS A 374 -23.08 10.07 8.43
C LYS A 374 -24.33 10.42 7.62
N GLN A 375 -24.50 11.71 7.28
CA GLN A 375 -25.56 12.19 6.39
C GLN A 375 -25.18 12.01 4.92
N GLU A 376 -24.90 10.77 4.52
CA GLU A 376 -24.48 10.40 3.18
C GLU A 376 -25.43 9.35 2.60
N GLU A 377 -25.64 9.38 1.28
CA GLU A 377 -26.61 8.50 0.60
C GLU A 377 -26.32 7.02 0.85
N TRP A 378 -25.05 6.61 0.77
CA TRP A 378 -24.65 5.22 1.01
C TRP A 378 -25.00 4.75 2.44
N ALA A 379 -24.94 5.65 3.43
CA ALA A 379 -25.23 5.32 4.82
C ALA A 379 -26.72 5.05 5.01
N SER A 380 -27.58 5.87 4.36
CA SER A 380 -29.03 5.65 4.34
C SER A 380 -29.40 4.35 3.61
N GLN A 381 -28.75 4.04 2.48
CA GLN A 381 -28.96 2.79 1.76
C GLN A 381 -28.53 1.57 2.58
N ILE A 382 -27.38 1.60 3.27
CA ILE A 382 -26.98 0.47 4.12
C ILE A 382 -27.98 0.29 5.26
N LYS A 383 -28.42 1.36 5.93
CA LYS A 383 -29.46 1.31 6.97
C LYS A 383 -30.75 0.65 6.48
N GLU A 384 -31.25 1.05 5.32
CA GLU A 384 -32.44 0.44 4.70
C GLU A 384 -32.27 -1.07 4.49
N SER A 385 -31.09 -1.52 4.06
CA SER A 385 -30.80 -2.95 3.92
C SER A 385 -30.68 -3.67 5.26
N CYS A 386 -30.14 -3.01 6.30
CA CYS A 386 -30.13 -3.55 7.66
C CYS A 386 -31.55 -3.75 8.19
N ASP A 387 -32.42 -2.75 8.00
CA ASP A 387 -33.82 -2.81 8.46
C ASP A 387 -34.57 -3.92 7.71
N GLY A 388 -34.42 -4.00 6.39
CA GLY A 388 -35.02 -5.07 5.58
C GLY A 388 -34.55 -6.47 5.97
N LEU A 389 -33.26 -6.63 6.30
CA LEU A 389 -32.73 -7.92 6.78
C LEU A 389 -33.23 -8.25 8.19
N SER A 390 -33.29 -7.27 9.10
CA SER A 390 -33.82 -7.45 10.46
C SER A 390 -35.28 -7.88 10.43
N ASP A 391 -36.10 -7.23 9.60
CA ASP A 391 -37.50 -7.59 9.38
C ASP A 391 -37.65 -9.00 8.79
N ALA A 392 -36.77 -9.38 7.86
CA ALA A 392 -36.78 -10.71 7.26
C ALA A 392 -36.40 -11.80 8.28
N LEU A 393 -35.40 -11.54 9.13
CA LEU A 393 -35.00 -12.46 10.19
C LEU A 393 -36.14 -12.65 11.20
N ASN A 394 -36.89 -11.62 11.55
CA ASN A 394 -37.99 -11.72 12.53
C ASN A 394 -39.24 -12.46 12.04
N LYS A 395 -39.33 -12.79 10.74
CA LYS A 395 -40.45 -13.53 10.16
C LYS A 395 -40.21 -15.04 10.22
N THR A 396 -41.25 -15.79 10.58
CA THR A 396 -41.26 -17.26 10.70
C THR A 396 -42.19 -17.89 9.65
N ASP A 397 -42.02 -17.50 8.38
CA ASP A 397 -42.79 -18.05 7.26
C ASP A 397 -41.97 -19.10 6.48
N GLU A 398 -42.66 -19.99 5.74
CA GLU A 398 -42.02 -21.05 4.94
C GLU A 398 -41.06 -20.50 3.87
N LYS A 399 -41.28 -19.25 3.42
CA LYS A 399 -40.39 -18.55 2.47
C LYS A 399 -39.27 -17.76 3.15
N GLY A 400 -39.25 -17.72 4.48
CA GLY A 400 -38.32 -16.94 5.29
C GLY A 400 -36.86 -17.13 4.91
N PRO A 401 -36.35 -18.37 4.77
CA PRO A 401 -34.95 -18.59 4.41
C PRO A 401 -34.54 -18.00 3.05
N VAL A 402 -35.43 -18.03 2.06
CA VAL A 402 -35.15 -17.46 0.72
C VAL A 402 -35.13 -15.94 0.79
N VAL A 403 -36.07 -15.35 1.53
CA VAL A 403 -36.18 -13.90 1.70
C VAL A 403 -34.98 -13.37 2.50
N VAL A 404 -34.60 -14.03 3.58
CA VAL A 404 -33.39 -13.72 4.38
C VAL A 404 -32.14 -13.73 3.50
N ARG A 405 -31.92 -14.79 2.70
CA ARG A 405 -30.77 -14.85 1.78
C ARG A 405 -30.76 -13.71 0.76
N ARG A 406 -31.92 -13.29 0.26
CA ARG A 406 -32.02 -12.15 -0.67
C ARG A 406 -31.61 -10.85 0.02
N TYR A 407 -32.15 -10.54 1.19
CA TYR A 407 -31.82 -9.32 1.94
C TYR A 407 -30.36 -9.33 2.42
N PHE A 408 -29.85 -10.49 2.84
CA PHE A 408 -28.44 -10.67 3.17
C PHE A 408 -27.52 -10.31 1.99
N ARG A 409 -27.80 -10.82 0.79
CA ARG A 409 -26.99 -10.49 -0.41
C ARG A 409 -27.04 -9.00 -0.75
N GLN A 410 -28.20 -8.35 -0.60
CA GLN A 410 -28.33 -6.90 -0.83
C GLN A 410 -27.49 -6.10 0.17
N TYR A 411 -27.63 -6.42 1.46
CA TYR A 411 -26.82 -5.84 2.54
C TYR A 411 -25.32 -6.07 2.30
N ARG A 412 -24.90 -7.32 2.06
CA ARG A 412 -23.52 -7.72 1.78
C ARG A 412 -22.93 -6.94 0.61
N THR A 413 -23.68 -6.78 -0.47
CA THR A 413 -23.24 -6.03 -1.66
C THR A 413 -22.99 -4.56 -1.32
N ARG A 414 -23.91 -3.90 -0.60
CA ARG A 414 -23.77 -2.48 -0.23
C ARG A 414 -22.60 -2.25 0.74
N VAL A 415 -22.44 -3.12 1.74
CA VAL A 415 -21.30 -3.10 2.68
C VAL A 415 -19.99 -3.31 1.93
N ASN A 416 -19.89 -4.31 1.06
CA ASN A 416 -18.67 -4.58 0.29
C ASN A 416 -18.31 -3.41 -0.61
N HIS A 417 -19.29 -2.77 -1.24
CA HIS A 417 -19.05 -1.58 -2.05
C HIS A 417 -18.47 -0.42 -1.21
N ARG A 418 -19.04 -0.16 -0.03
CA ARG A 418 -18.49 0.86 0.88
C ARG A 418 -17.10 0.49 1.37
N PHE A 419 -16.89 -0.75 1.77
CA PHE A 419 -15.61 -1.21 2.28
C PHE A 419 -14.51 -1.08 1.23
N ARG A 420 -14.74 -1.54 -0.01
CA ARG A 420 -13.79 -1.37 -1.13
C ARG A 420 -13.43 0.09 -1.37
N ARG A 421 -14.40 1.01 -1.24
CA ARG A 421 -14.15 2.44 -1.37
C ARG A 421 -13.25 2.97 -0.25
N VAL A 422 -13.52 2.61 1.01
CA VAL A 422 -12.66 2.99 2.14
C VAL A 422 -11.25 2.42 1.99
N ASP A 423 -11.15 1.17 1.54
CA ASP A 423 -9.89 0.50 1.26
C ASP A 423 -9.08 1.19 0.14
N THR A 424 -9.76 1.61 -0.94
CA THR A 424 -9.14 2.38 -2.03
C THR A 424 -8.71 3.77 -1.57
N GLU A 425 -9.53 4.47 -0.78
CA GLU A 425 -9.19 5.77 -0.20
C GLU A 425 -7.98 5.65 0.75
N LEU A 426 -7.90 4.57 1.54
CA LEU A 426 -6.77 4.31 2.43
C LEU A 426 -5.49 3.99 1.64
N LEU A 427 -5.57 3.16 0.59
CA LEU A 427 -4.44 2.90 -0.31
C LEU A 427 -3.90 4.21 -0.88
N ALA A 428 -4.78 5.03 -1.45
CA ALA A 428 -4.40 6.30 -2.05
C ALA A 428 -3.72 7.25 -1.04
N LEU A 429 -4.21 7.29 0.20
CA LEU A 429 -3.59 8.09 1.26
C LEU A 429 -2.22 7.54 1.68
N CYS A 430 -2.05 6.23 1.81
CA CYS A 430 -0.76 5.61 2.10
C CYS A 430 0.28 5.94 1.01
N LEU A 431 -0.10 5.83 -0.26
CA LEU A 431 0.74 6.20 -1.40
C LEU A 431 1.11 7.69 -1.41
N ASN A 432 0.18 8.55 -1.03
CA ASN A 432 0.42 9.98 -0.87
C ASN A 432 1.40 10.27 0.28
N LEU A 433 1.24 9.60 1.43
CA LEU A 433 2.19 9.65 2.54
C LEU A 433 3.58 9.11 2.16
N GLN A 434 3.65 8.15 1.22
CA GLN A 434 4.93 7.64 0.74
C GLN A 434 5.80 8.73 0.08
N LYS A 435 5.19 9.72 -0.57
CA LYS A 435 5.90 10.88 -1.13
C LYS A 435 6.54 11.75 -0.03
N VAL A 436 5.85 11.86 1.11
CA VAL A 436 6.40 12.50 2.31
C VAL A 436 7.57 11.69 2.86
N GLY A 437 7.42 10.37 2.97
CA GLY A 437 8.50 9.46 3.37
C GLY A 437 9.73 9.55 2.47
N GLU A 438 9.53 9.59 1.15
CA GLU A 438 10.61 9.80 0.17
C GLU A 438 11.32 11.13 0.40
N SER A 439 10.59 12.21 0.67
CA SER A 439 11.18 13.52 0.96
C SER A 439 11.99 13.52 2.27
N LEU A 440 11.54 12.77 3.29
CA LEU A 440 12.28 12.56 4.53
C LEU A 440 13.57 11.78 4.31
N ASP A 441 13.55 10.73 3.48
CA ASP A 441 14.74 9.95 3.15
C ASP A 441 15.79 10.81 2.44
N LEU A 442 15.36 11.66 1.50
CA LEU A 442 16.25 12.60 0.81
C LEU A 442 16.86 13.61 1.80
N LEU A 443 16.07 14.12 2.74
CA LEU A 443 16.57 14.99 3.81
C LEU A 443 17.61 14.26 4.68
N LEU A 444 17.34 13.03 5.10
CA LEU A 444 18.25 12.23 5.90
C LEU A 444 19.56 11.91 5.19
N ARG A 445 19.53 11.72 3.87
CA ARG A 445 20.73 11.54 3.05
C ARG A 445 21.58 12.80 2.96
N SER A 446 20.95 13.98 2.94
CA SER A 446 21.68 15.26 2.94
C SER A 446 22.39 15.60 4.27
N LEU A 447 22.15 14.84 5.34
CA LEU A 447 22.93 14.92 6.58
C LEU A 447 24.27 14.19 6.51
N GLY A 448 24.45 13.29 5.52
CA GLY A 448 25.58 12.36 5.38
C GLY A 448 26.81 12.97 4.75
#